data_AF-A0A8S3UNE6-F1
#
_entry.id   AF-A0A8S3UNE6-F1
#
_cell.length_a   1.000
_cell.length_b   1.000
_cell.length_c   1.000
_cell.angle_alpha   90.00
_cell.angle_beta   90.00
_cell.angle_gamma   90.00
#
_symmetry.space_group_name_H-M   'P 1'
#
loop_
_entity.id
_entity.type
_entity.pdbx_description
1 polymer ?
#
loop_
_entity_poly.entity_id
_entity_poly.type
_entity_poly.pdbx_seq_one_letter_code
_entity_poly.pdbx_strand_id
1 'polypeptide(L)'
;MLKCLEMSKAAGQNNPVQTFDQQLYAIAQQVKWSMPQIFHPHVVRLGGFHMVSCYISAIGKIWASAGLRDLLVDSGAYAGCTVDQILQGKQFNRGVRAYTLAYETVMALWFKKFFQWCSNQRKIANIDEKFWQTMLSCHDAFSDLNTKIEDKNR
;
A
#
# COMPACT_ATOMS: atom_id res chain seq x y z
N MET A 1 -16.52 -17.23 14.59
CA MET A 1 -15.93 -18.25 13.69
C MET A 1 -16.83 -19.45 13.46
N LEU A 2 -17.33 -20.16 14.49
CA LEU A 2 -18.24 -21.33 14.30
C LEU A 2 -19.49 -20.99 13.48
N LYS A 3 -20.21 -19.93 13.87
CA LYS A 3 -21.37 -19.44 13.13
C LYS A 3 -21.07 -19.12 11.67
N CYS A 4 -19.89 -18.56 11.37
CA CYS A 4 -19.47 -18.29 10.00
C CYS A 4 -19.24 -19.59 9.21
N LEU A 5 -18.68 -20.63 9.84
CA LEU A 5 -18.53 -21.96 9.24
C LEU A 5 -19.89 -22.60 8.92
N GLU A 6 -20.85 -22.52 9.84
CA GLU A 6 -22.22 -23.02 9.63
C GLU A 6 -22.92 -22.28 8.48
N MET A 7 -22.83 -20.95 8.46
CA MET A 7 -23.39 -20.11 7.40
C MET A 7 -22.76 -20.42 6.03
N SER A 8 -21.44 -20.56 5.96
CA SER A 8 -20.77 -20.93 4.71
C SER A 8 -21.19 -22.31 4.23
N LYS A 9 -21.32 -23.30 5.11
CA LYS A 9 -21.86 -24.62 4.75
C LYS A 9 -23.29 -24.52 4.22
N ALA A 10 -24.15 -23.75 4.87
CA ALA A 10 -25.52 -23.52 4.41
C ALA A 10 -25.58 -22.83 3.04
N ALA A 11 -24.58 -22.01 2.72
CA ALA A 11 -24.40 -21.37 1.41
C ALA A 11 -23.69 -22.26 0.36
N GLY A 12 -23.41 -23.53 0.67
CA GLY A 12 -22.67 -24.43 -0.23
C GLY A 12 -21.17 -24.09 -0.38
N GLN A 13 -20.61 -23.31 0.54
CA GLN A 13 -19.21 -22.90 0.54
C GLN A 13 -18.39 -23.71 1.54
N ASN A 14 -17.28 -24.28 1.07
CA ASN A 14 -16.40 -25.12 1.91
C ASN A 14 -15.37 -24.31 2.70
N ASN A 15 -15.00 -23.11 2.25
CA ASN A 15 -13.91 -22.33 2.81
C ASN A 15 -14.41 -20.93 3.23
N PRO A 16 -14.92 -20.76 4.47
CA PRO A 16 -15.31 -19.46 4.97
C PRO A 16 -14.11 -18.52 5.01
N VAL A 17 -14.30 -17.28 4.55
CA VAL A 17 -13.30 -16.20 4.66
C VAL A 17 -13.83 -15.18 5.65
N GLN A 18 -13.11 -14.96 6.76
CA GLN A 18 -13.48 -13.97 7.76
C GLN A 18 -12.34 -12.98 7.99
N THR A 19 -12.66 -11.69 7.89
CA THR A 19 -11.74 -10.59 8.19
C THR A 19 -11.90 -10.13 9.64
N PHE A 20 -10.79 -9.73 10.24
CA PHE A 20 -10.74 -9.23 11.62
C PHE A 20 -9.83 -8.01 11.74
N ASP A 21 -10.12 -7.14 12.70
CA ASP A 21 -9.17 -6.11 13.13
C ASP A 21 -7.90 -6.76 13.68
N GLN A 22 -6.78 -6.02 13.70
CA GLN A 22 -5.46 -6.61 13.92
C GLN A 22 -5.32 -7.42 15.22
N GLN A 23 -5.91 -6.95 16.33
CA GLN A 23 -5.89 -7.68 17.60
C GLN A 23 -6.77 -8.93 17.55
N LEU A 24 -7.98 -8.81 16.97
CA LEU A 24 -8.91 -9.92 16.81
C LEU A 24 -8.40 -10.96 15.81
N TYR A 25 -7.64 -10.55 14.80
CA TYR A 25 -6.96 -11.44 13.85
C TYR A 25 -5.97 -12.35 14.57
N ALA A 26 -5.15 -11.79 15.47
CA ALA A 26 -4.21 -12.59 16.26
C ALA A 26 -4.94 -13.64 17.12
N ILE A 27 -6.02 -13.25 17.78
CA ILE A 27 -6.87 -14.17 18.57
C ILE A 27 -7.54 -15.22 17.66
N ALA A 28 -8.12 -14.82 16.55
CA ALA A 28 -8.77 -15.73 15.60
C ALA A 28 -7.77 -16.75 15.02
N GLN A 29 -6.52 -16.33 14.78
CA GLN A 29 -5.45 -17.20 14.32
C GLN A 29 -5.05 -18.21 15.40
N GLN A 30 -4.95 -17.80 16.67
CA GLN A 30 -4.73 -18.71 17.80
C GLN A 30 -5.86 -19.72 17.97
N VAL A 31 -7.11 -19.29 17.84
CA VAL A 31 -8.30 -20.16 17.88
C VAL A 31 -8.25 -21.18 16.75
N LYS A 32 -7.92 -20.74 15.52
CA LYS A 32 -7.76 -21.64 14.36
C LYS A 32 -6.66 -22.68 14.61
N TRP A 33 -5.51 -22.27 15.15
CA TRP A 33 -4.39 -23.17 15.44
C TRP A 33 -4.66 -24.13 16.59
N SER A 34 -5.48 -23.74 17.57
CA SER A 34 -5.81 -24.59 18.72
C SER A 34 -6.81 -25.69 18.38
N MET A 35 -7.61 -25.52 17.32
CA MET A 35 -8.64 -26.48 16.88
C MET A 35 -8.58 -26.70 15.36
N PRO A 36 -7.47 -27.22 14.82
CA PRO A 36 -7.29 -27.39 13.38
C PRO A 36 -8.34 -28.31 12.77
N GLN A 37 -8.79 -29.35 13.48
CA GLN A 37 -9.85 -30.26 13.03
C GLN A 37 -11.20 -29.57 12.77
N ILE A 38 -11.45 -28.42 13.41
CA ILE A 38 -12.68 -27.62 13.23
C ILE A 38 -12.45 -26.50 12.22
N PHE A 39 -11.32 -25.80 12.32
CA PHE A 39 -11.08 -24.55 11.59
C PHE A 39 -10.08 -24.65 10.43
N HIS A 40 -9.62 -25.85 10.05
CA HIS A 40 -8.76 -26.06 8.87
C HIS A 40 -9.26 -25.32 7.61
N PRO A 41 -10.55 -25.42 7.20
CA PRO A 41 -11.03 -24.75 5.99
C PRO A 41 -11.22 -23.23 6.15
N HIS A 42 -11.12 -22.69 7.38
CA HIS A 42 -11.42 -21.28 7.64
C HIS A 42 -10.24 -20.39 7.27
N VAL A 43 -10.42 -19.48 6.31
CA VAL A 43 -9.43 -18.48 5.93
C VAL A 43 -9.63 -17.21 6.77
N VAL A 44 -8.74 -16.98 7.73
CA VAL A 44 -8.72 -15.78 8.57
C VAL A 44 -7.83 -14.73 7.88
N ARG A 45 -8.29 -13.49 7.77
CA ARG A 45 -7.54 -12.37 7.16
C ARG A 45 -7.56 -11.13 8.04
N LEU A 46 -6.54 -10.29 7.93
CA LEU A 46 -6.61 -8.92 8.42
C LEU A 46 -7.68 -8.14 7.65
N GLY A 47 -8.41 -7.27 8.35
CA GLY A 47 -9.28 -6.28 7.73
C GLY A 47 -8.49 -5.38 6.78
N GLY A 48 -9.14 -4.89 5.72
CA GLY A 48 -8.47 -4.14 4.64
C GLY A 48 -7.65 -2.96 5.14
N PHE A 49 -8.19 -2.19 6.09
CA PHE A 49 -7.47 -1.07 6.71
C PHE A 49 -6.16 -1.50 7.40
N HIS A 50 -6.22 -2.56 8.20
CA HIS A 50 -5.04 -3.07 8.90
C HIS A 50 -4.03 -3.70 7.93
N MET A 51 -4.51 -4.33 6.85
CA MET A 51 -3.64 -4.85 5.80
C MET A 51 -2.81 -3.74 5.15
N VAL A 52 -3.44 -2.61 4.79
CA VAL A 52 -2.71 -1.45 4.24
C VAL A 52 -1.80 -0.81 5.30
N SER A 53 -2.22 -0.74 6.56
CA SER A 53 -1.37 -0.22 7.64
C SER A 53 -0.12 -1.09 7.86
N CYS A 54 -0.25 -2.41 7.80
CA CYS A 54 0.89 -3.33 7.80
C CYS A 54 1.81 -3.11 6.59
N TYR A 55 1.24 -2.87 5.41
CA TYR A 55 2.01 -2.57 4.20
C TYR A 55 2.80 -1.24 4.34
N ILE A 56 2.19 -0.20 4.90
CA ILE A 56 2.88 1.07 5.21
C ILE A 56 4.05 0.82 6.17
N SER A 57 3.84 0.00 7.21
CA SER A 57 4.91 -0.35 8.14
C SER A 57 6.02 -1.18 7.47
N ALA A 58 5.69 -2.07 6.53
CA ALA A 58 6.68 -2.85 5.79
C ALA A 58 7.56 -1.97 4.91
N ILE A 59 6.99 -1.00 4.19
CA ILE A 59 7.75 0.01 3.45
C ILE A 59 8.69 0.76 4.40
N GLY A 60 8.16 1.22 5.54
CA GLY A 60 8.95 1.92 6.54
C GLY A 60 10.12 1.06 7.05
N LYS A 61 9.89 -0.23 7.30
CA LYS A 61 10.92 -1.16 7.76
C LYS A 61 12.06 -1.35 6.76
N ILE A 62 11.75 -1.37 5.46
CA ILE A 62 12.73 -1.57 4.39
C ILE A 62 13.51 -0.29 4.09
N TRP A 63 12.80 0.85 4.03
CA TRP A 63 13.35 2.07 3.45
C TRP A 63 13.76 3.14 4.47
N ALA A 64 13.36 3.02 5.75
CA ALA A 64 13.69 4.02 6.77
C ALA A 64 15.20 4.29 6.85
N SER A 65 16.01 3.23 6.95
CA SER A 65 17.47 3.31 6.99
C SER A 65 18.12 3.47 5.61
N ALA A 66 17.33 3.39 4.54
CA ALA A 66 17.78 3.67 3.17
C ALA A 66 17.56 5.14 2.78
N GLY A 67 17.36 6.03 3.77
CA GLY A 67 17.21 7.47 3.57
C GLY A 67 15.77 7.97 3.44
N LEU A 68 14.74 7.11 3.50
CA LEU A 68 13.34 7.57 3.46
C LEU A 68 13.00 8.41 4.69
N ARG A 69 13.53 8.05 5.86
CA ARG A 69 13.33 8.84 7.09
C ARG A 69 13.94 10.23 6.92
N ASP A 70 15.21 10.27 6.53
CA ASP A 70 15.98 11.50 6.38
C ASP A 70 15.36 12.38 5.30
N LEU A 71 14.94 11.81 4.16
CA LEU A 71 14.20 12.54 3.11
C LEU A 71 12.97 13.25 3.67
N LEU A 72 12.14 12.58 4.46
CA LEU A 72 10.90 13.16 5.00
C LEU A 72 11.14 14.20 6.09
N VAL A 73 12.23 14.06 6.86
CA VAL A 73 12.59 15.00 7.94
C VAL A 73 13.33 16.20 7.39
N ASP A 74 14.39 15.98 6.62
CA ASP A 74 15.31 17.01 6.14
C ASP A 74 14.69 17.89 5.05
N SER A 75 13.68 17.37 4.32
CA SER A 75 12.85 18.19 3.42
C SER A 75 11.88 19.12 4.15
N GLY A 76 11.71 18.95 5.48
CA GLY A 76 10.71 19.68 6.25
C GLY A 76 9.27 19.23 6.03
N ALA A 77 9.02 18.14 5.28
CA ALA A 77 7.68 17.64 5.03
C ALA A 77 6.97 17.18 6.32
N TYR A 78 7.73 16.55 7.23
CA TYR A 78 7.22 16.10 8.53
C TYR A 78 8.29 16.20 9.62
N ALA A 79 7.85 16.47 10.86
CA ALA A 79 8.74 16.41 12.02
C ALA A 79 9.17 14.95 12.31
N GLY A 80 10.39 14.75 12.83
CA GLY A 80 10.99 13.43 13.08
C GLY A 80 10.09 12.46 13.86
N CYS A 81 9.48 12.91 14.96
CA CYS A 81 8.57 12.06 15.74
C CYS A 81 7.36 11.60 14.91
N THR A 82 6.86 12.44 13.98
CA THR A 82 5.75 12.06 13.10
C THR A 82 6.21 11.05 12.05
N VAL A 83 7.40 11.23 11.47
CA VAL A 83 7.99 10.27 10.53
C VAL A 83 8.17 8.90 11.19
N ASP A 84 8.64 8.85 12.43
CA ASP A 84 8.82 7.59 13.16
C ASP A 84 7.48 6.84 13.35
N GLN A 85 6.37 7.55 13.59
CA GLN A 85 5.03 6.95 13.66
C GLN A 85 4.51 6.51 12.29
N ILE A 86 4.78 7.26 11.23
CA ILE A 86 4.47 6.90 9.84
C ILE A 86 5.16 5.60 9.45
N LEU A 87 6.47 5.51 9.70
CA LEU A 87 7.29 4.34 9.36
C LEU A 87 6.87 3.07 10.12
N GLN A 88 6.23 3.24 11.29
CA GLN A 88 5.62 2.16 12.07
C GLN A 88 4.19 1.81 11.62
N GLY A 89 3.66 2.46 10.58
CA GLY A 89 2.29 2.25 10.10
C GLY A 89 1.19 2.74 11.03
N LYS A 90 1.52 3.57 12.04
CA LYS A 90 0.57 4.05 13.06
C LYS A 90 -0.21 5.29 12.63
N GLN A 91 0.26 5.96 11.58
CA GLN A 91 -0.35 7.18 11.05
C GLN A 91 -0.77 6.92 9.60
N PHE A 92 -1.93 6.28 9.40
CA PHE A 92 -2.37 5.82 8.08
C PHE A 92 -2.42 6.96 7.04
N ASN A 93 -3.25 7.99 7.25
CA ASN A 93 -3.43 9.07 6.28
C ASN A 93 -2.11 9.81 5.98
N ARG A 94 -1.31 10.07 7.03
CA ARG A 94 -0.01 10.73 6.86
C ARG A 94 0.99 9.82 6.17
N GLY A 95 0.96 8.52 6.42
CA GLY A 95 1.84 7.54 5.81
C GLY A 95 1.55 7.33 4.33
N VAL A 96 0.27 7.25 3.95
CA VAL A 96 -0.13 7.25 2.54
C VAL A 96 0.41 8.51 1.87
N ARG A 97 0.13 9.71 2.42
CA ARG A 97 0.60 10.97 1.82
C ARG A 97 2.12 11.06 1.74
N ALA A 98 2.84 10.71 2.81
CA ALA A 98 4.30 10.77 2.86
C ALA A 98 4.94 9.86 1.80
N TYR A 99 4.45 8.62 1.65
CA TYR A 99 4.99 7.70 0.66
C TYR A 99 4.61 8.08 -0.77
N THR A 100 3.41 8.63 -1.00
CA THR A 100 3.05 9.20 -2.31
C THR A 100 4.00 10.34 -2.67
N LEU A 101 4.25 11.28 -1.76
CA LEU A 101 5.19 12.40 -2.00
C LEU A 101 6.62 11.90 -2.27
N ALA A 102 7.10 10.93 -1.48
CA ALA A 102 8.42 10.35 -1.68
C ALA A 102 8.52 9.65 -3.04
N TYR A 103 7.51 8.85 -3.41
CA TYR A 103 7.42 8.18 -4.69
C TYR A 103 7.42 9.18 -5.85
N GLU A 104 6.54 10.18 -5.83
CA GLU A 104 6.44 11.22 -6.86
C GLU A 104 7.78 11.96 -7.03
N THR A 105 8.42 12.33 -5.93
CA THR A 105 9.73 13.01 -5.94
C THR A 105 10.81 12.15 -6.58
N VAL A 106 10.91 10.88 -6.17
CA VAL A 106 11.89 9.93 -6.71
C VAL A 106 11.63 9.67 -8.19
N MET A 107 10.37 9.48 -8.60
CA MET A 107 10.01 9.28 -10.00
C MET A 107 10.32 10.51 -10.86
N ALA A 108 9.99 11.71 -10.39
CA ALA A 108 10.29 12.94 -11.11
C ALA A 108 11.81 13.14 -11.31
N LEU A 109 12.60 12.88 -10.27
CA LEU A 109 14.06 12.92 -10.36
C LEU A 109 14.61 11.85 -11.31
N TRP A 110 14.09 10.63 -11.22
CA TRP A 110 14.48 9.53 -12.08
C TRP A 110 14.20 9.84 -13.54
N PHE A 111 12.99 10.32 -13.87
CA PHE A 111 12.64 10.74 -15.22
C PHE A 111 13.51 11.88 -15.74
N LYS A 112 13.73 12.91 -14.92
CA LYS A 112 14.62 14.02 -15.28
C LYS A 112 16.01 13.50 -15.67
N LYS A 113 16.58 12.56 -14.89
CA LYS A 113 17.89 11.97 -15.18
C LYS A 113 17.86 11.02 -16.37
N PHE A 114 16.81 10.23 -16.51
CA PHE A 114 16.62 9.34 -17.66
C PHE A 114 16.58 10.12 -18.96
N PHE A 115 15.78 11.20 -19.04
CA PHE A 115 15.70 12.02 -20.26
C PHE A 115 17.00 12.75 -20.55
N GLN A 116 17.68 13.28 -19.53
CA GLN A 116 19.03 13.84 -19.71
C GLN A 116 19.99 12.81 -20.31
N TRP A 117 19.98 11.58 -19.81
CA TRP A 117 20.80 10.50 -20.35
C TRP A 117 20.42 10.16 -21.80
N CYS A 118 19.13 10.01 -22.11
CA CYS A 118 18.67 9.73 -23.47
C CYS A 118 19.06 10.84 -24.46
N SER A 119 18.95 12.11 -24.07
CA SER A 119 19.39 13.26 -24.89
C SER A 119 20.87 13.17 -25.22
N ASN A 120 21.70 12.93 -24.19
CA ASN A 120 23.16 12.84 -24.35
C ASN A 120 23.57 11.68 -25.27
N GLN A 121 22.79 10.60 -25.27
CA GLN A 121 23.01 9.43 -26.13
C GLN A 121 22.38 9.58 -27.52
N ARG A 122 21.67 10.68 -27.82
CA ARG A 122 20.82 10.86 -29.03
C ARG A 122 19.79 9.74 -29.23
N LYS A 123 19.33 9.12 -28.13
CA LYS A 123 18.43 7.97 -28.14
C LYS A 123 16.96 8.33 -27.91
N ILE A 124 16.63 9.59 -27.60
CA ILE A 124 15.23 10.02 -27.37
C ILE A 124 14.34 9.67 -28.56
N ALA A 125 14.81 9.93 -29.79
CA ALA A 125 14.08 9.63 -31.01
C ALA A 125 13.86 8.12 -31.25
N ASN A 126 14.59 7.25 -30.53
CA ASN A 126 14.49 5.80 -30.62
C ASN A 126 13.63 5.20 -29.50
N ILE A 127 13.05 6.03 -28.62
CA ILE A 127 12.11 5.56 -27.61
C ILE A 127 10.78 5.27 -28.32
N ASP A 128 10.33 4.03 -28.22
CA ASP A 128 9.07 3.54 -28.80
C ASP A 128 7.88 4.39 -28.33
N GLU A 129 6.98 4.74 -29.26
CA GLU A 129 5.73 5.44 -28.98
C GLU A 129 4.92 4.77 -27.86
N LYS A 130 4.94 3.43 -27.79
CA LYS A 130 4.25 2.67 -26.74
C LYS A 130 4.75 3.02 -25.33
N PHE A 131 6.04 3.36 -25.17
CA PHE A 131 6.56 3.83 -23.90
C PHE A 131 5.89 5.14 -23.48
N TRP A 132 5.76 6.09 -24.41
CA TRP A 132 5.10 7.38 -24.18
C TRP A 132 3.61 7.23 -23.85
N GLN A 133 2.90 6.36 -24.57
CA GLN A 133 1.51 6.05 -24.27
C GLN A 133 1.33 5.39 -22.89
N THR A 134 2.28 4.54 -22.49
CA THR A 134 2.27 3.94 -21.15
C THR A 134 2.51 5.00 -20.08
N MET A 135 3.45 5.90 -20.30
CA MET A 135 3.73 7.03 -19.40
C MET A 135 2.52 7.94 -19.20
N LEU A 136 1.85 8.32 -20.29
CA LEU A 136 0.66 9.16 -20.25
C LEU A 136 -0.50 8.47 -19.53
N SER A 137 -0.76 7.20 -19.82
CA SER A 137 -1.84 6.46 -19.15
C SER A 137 -1.58 6.28 -17.64
N CYS A 138 -0.31 6.17 -17.21
CA CYS A 138 0.04 6.18 -15.79
C CYS A 138 -0.25 7.53 -15.12
N HIS A 139 -0.07 8.65 -15.81
CA HIS A 139 -0.38 9.98 -15.28
C HIS A 139 -1.90 10.18 -15.15
N ASP A 140 -2.66 9.78 -16.17
CA ASP A 140 -4.11 10.03 -16.23
C ASP A 140 -4.91 9.18 -15.22
N ALA A 141 -4.43 7.96 -14.94
CA ALA A 141 -5.01 7.09 -13.91
C ALA A 141 -4.92 7.70 -12.49
N PHE A 142 -3.96 8.60 -12.24
CA PHE A 142 -3.82 9.31 -10.97
C PHE A 142 -4.77 10.53 -10.87
N SER A 143 -5.01 11.25 -11.98
CA SER A 143 -5.97 12.38 -12.00
C SER A 143 -7.42 11.92 -11.83
N ASP A 144 -7.79 10.76 -12.39
CA ASP A 144 -9.14 10.20 -12.28
C ASP A 144 -9.50 9.68 -10.88
N LEU A 145 -8.51 9.45 -10.03
CA LEU A 145 -8.72 9.12 -8.61
C LEU A 145 -9.04 10.37 -7.77
N ASN A 146 -8.51 11.54 -8.14
CA ASN A 146 -8.78 12.79 -7.43
C ASN A 146 -10.18 13.35 -7.75
N THR A 147 -10.64 13.23 -8.98
CA THR A 147 -12.01 13.67 -9.38
C THR A 147 -13.11 12.85 -8.70
N LYS A 148 -12.91 11.55 -8.49
CA LYS A 148 -13.89 10.67 -7.81
C LYS A 148 -13.98 10.86 -6.28
N ILE A 149 -12.99 11.51 -5.66
CA ILE A 149 -13.00 11.80 -4.21
C ILE A 149 -13.78 13.09 -3.93
N GLU A 150 -13.73 14.07 -4.84
CA GLU A 150 -14.50 15.32 -4.72
C GLU A 150 -16.01 15.08 -4.89
N ASP A 151 -16.42 14.14 -5.76
CA ASP A 151 -17.83 13.79 -5.97
C ASP A 151 -18.49 12.99 -4.82
N LYS A 152 -17.72 12.47 -3.85
CA LYS A 152 -18.27 11.75 -2.69
C LYS A 152 -18.56 12.64 -1.47
N ASN A 153 -18.22 13.92 -1.53
CA ASN A 153 -18.47 14.90 -0.47
C ASN A 153 -19.53 15.95 -0.85
N ARG A 154 -20.38 15.65 -1.84
CA ARG A 154 -21.58 16.42 -2.20
C ARG A 154 -22.84 15.59 -2.00
#